data_AF-A0A7R9VDD9-F1
#
_entry.id   AF-A0A7R9VDD9-F1
#
_cell.length_a   1.000
_cell.length_b   1.000
_cell.length_c   1.000
_cell.angle_alpha   90.00
_cell.angle_beta   90.00
_cell.angle_gamma   90.00
#
_symmetry.space_group_name_H-M   'P 1'
#
loop_
_entity.id
_entity.type
_entity.pdbx_description
1 polymer ?
#
loop_
_entity_poly.entity_id
_entity_poly.type
_entity_poly.pdbx_seq_one_letter_code
_entity_poly.pdbx_strand_id
1 'polypeptide(L)'
;LNEMLGGNGNVAGDEVEQPNIFRSAAAANSDAVSVTTTGQTLGVNDLLRSHVLNDEGVLDLTLDDQVLYNDENSIMDAKVTLSSVRIIGLDTIKSIEPLRTIGQHTFQSQVTWDALYVEADVVLEARPSSDPDAIVFDAPQDDPAPAGTTTSNLKEEVTVKAGLRDLDASLSFLLALDASAFGDLQMGSLFYTDHIVPCLLSSIRAAEVTQFRVSAGDVVPPSLEGFLSDGLSKLITQAVDA
;
A
#
# COMPACT_ATOMS: atom_id res chain seq x y z
N LEU A 1 51.12 -51.45 -27.04
CA LEU A 1 50.99 -52.67 -27.85
C LEU A 1 49.50 -52.80 -28.21
N ASN A 2 49.18 -52.47 -29.47
CA ASN A 2 47.90 -52.56 -30.19
C ASN A 2 46.66 -51.85 -29.58
N GLU A 3 45.96 -50.96 -30.29
CA GLU A 3 45.06 -51.23 -31.45
C GLU A 3 44.00 -52.28 -31.09
N MET A 4 42.70 -52.19 -31.38
CA MET A 4 41.95 -51.54 -32.45
C MET A 4 40.47 -51.97 -32.25
N LEU A 5 39.50 -51.18 -32.75
CA LEU A 5 38.17 -51.59 -33.29
C LEU A 5 37.17 -52.26 -32.31
N GLY A 6 35.91 -51.82 -32.15
CA GLY A 6 34.89 -51.56 -33.16
C GLY A 6 33.88 -52.72 -33.17
N GLY A 7 32.57 -52.46 -32.97
CA GLY A 7 31.55 -53.50 -33.18
C GLY A 7 30.17 -53.27 -32.55
N ASN A 8 29.22 -52.90 -33.41
CA ASN A 8 27.76 -52.82 -33.24
C ASN A 8 27.09 -54.00 -32.51
N GLY A 9 25.94 -53.71 -31.88
CA GLY A 9 24.93 -54.72 -31.54
C GLY A 9 23.61 -54.10 -31.06
N ASN A 10 22.71 -53.80 -31.98
CA ASN A 10 21.31 -53.49 -31.71
C ASN A 10 20.58 -54.80 -31.34
N VAL A 11 19.91 -54.86 -30.18
CA VAL A 11 18.88 -55.89 -29.89
C VAL A 11 17.74 -55.23 -29.12
N ALA A 12 16.57 -55.23 -29.73
CA ALA A 12 15.28 -54.93 -29.13
C ALA A 12 14.79 -56.14 -28.30
N GLY A 13 14.08 -55.90 -27.19
CA GLY A 13 13.31 -56.93 -26.50
C GLY A 13 12.92 -56.58 -25.06
N ASP A 14 11.62 -56.77 -24.77
CA ASP A 14 10.97 -56.97 -23.47
C ASP A 14 10.64 -55.76 -22.56
N GLU A 15 9.46 -55.20 -22.84
CA GLU A 15 8.26 -55.27 -21.99
C GLU A 15 8.45 -55.82 -20.55
N VAL A 16 8.28 -54.93 -19.55
CA VAL A 16 7.81 -55.30 -18.21
C VAL A 16 6.71 -54.33 -17.81
N GLU A 17 5.46 -54.82 -17.86
CA GLU A 17 4.28 -54.20 -17.26
C GLU A 17 4.31 -54.28 -15.72
N GLN A 18 4.21 -53.09 -15.09
CA GLN A 18 3.36 -52.67 -13.94
C GLN A 18 3.48 -53.39 -12.56
N PRO A 19 3.21 -52.68 -11.43
CA PRO A 19 1.85 -52.30 -11.05
C PRO A 19 1.67 -50.84 -10.60
N ASN A 20 0.61 -50.24 -11.14
CA ASN A 20 -0.15 -49.16 -10.54
C ASN A 20 -0.67 -49.54 -9.15
N ILE A 21 -0.35 -48.75 -8.12
CA ILE A 21 -1.15 -48.65 -6.91
C ILE A 21 -1.07 -47.20 -6.44
N PHE A 22 -2.15 -46.45 -6.70
CA PHE A 22 -2.70 -45.29 -5.97
C PHE A 22 -3.47 -44.40 -6.97
N ARG A 23 -4.66 -44.88 -7.36
CA ARG A 23 -5.77 -44.03 -7.76
C ARG A 23 -6.80 -44.01 -6.65
N SER A 24 -7.08 -42.82 -6.12
CA SER A 24 -8.40 -42.35 -5.67
C SER A 24 -8.22 -40.88 -5.28
N ALA A 25 -8.47 -39.94 -6.20
CA ALA A 25 -9.77 -39.30 -6.41
C ALA A 25 -10.15 -38.33 -5.27
N ALA A 26 -9.83 -37.05 -5.47
CA ALA A 26 -10.62 -35.94 -4.98
C ALA A 26 -10.70 -34.92 -6.12
N ALA A 27 -11.83 -34.94 -6.82
CA ALA A 27 -12.24 -33.89 -7.72
C ALA A 27 -12.61 -32.66 -6.87
N ALA A 28 -11.87 -31.58 -7.03
CA ALA A 28 -12.32 -30.23 -6.79
C ALA A 28 -11.68 -29.37 -7.87
N ASN A 29 -12.46 -29.04 -8.89
CA ASN A 29 -12.09 -28.09 -9.92
C ASN A 29 -12.10 -26.71 -9.27
N SER A 30 -10.97 -26.29 -8.69
CA SER A 30 -10.73 -24.90 -8.32
C SER A 30 -9.89 -24.27 -9.42
N ASP A 31 -10.56 -23.68 -10.42
CA ASP A 31 -9.95 -22.76 -11.37
C ASP A 31 -9.59 -21.46 -10.64
N ALA A 32 -8.70 -21.56 -9.65
CA ALA A 32 -7.91 -20.44 -9.18
C ALA A 32 -6.73 -20.36 -10.15
N VAL A 33 -6.73 -19.34 -11.01
CA VAL A 33 -5.57 -19.00 -11.83
C VAL A 33 -4.51 -18.45 -10.88
N SER A 34 -3.76 -19.33 -10.23
CA SER A 34 -2.58 -18.97 -9.44
C SER A 34 -1.43 -18.67 -10.40
N VAL A 35 -1.34 -17.41 -10.85
CA VAL A 35 -0.20 -16.94 -11.64
C VAL A 35 1.02 -16.89 -10.73
N THR A 36 1.81 -17.96 -10.74
CA THR A 36 3.10 -18.01 -10.04
C THR A 36 4.18 -17.90 -11.12
N THR A 37 4.51 -16.68 -11.52
CA THR A 37 5.54 -16.44 -12.54
C THR A 37 6.84 -15.99 -11.89
N THR A 38 7.78 -16.92 -11.77
CA THR A 38 9.17 -16.62 -11.47
C THR A 38 9.76 -15.85 -12.66
N GLY A 39 9.92 -14.54 -12.50
CA GLY A 39 10.61 -13.66 -13.45
C GLY A 39 9.75 -12.87 -14.45
N GLN A 40 8.42 -13.01 -14.44
CA GLN A 40 7.53 -12.05 -15.09
C GLN A 40 6.88 -11.18 -14.01
N THR A 41 7.05 -9.86 -14.13
CA THR A 41 6.28 -8.88 -13.38
C THR A 41 4.80 -9.24 -13.50
N LEU A 42 4.08 -9.28 -12.38
CA LEU A 42 2.62 -9.49 -12.43
C LEU A 42 2.01 -8.38 -13.29
N GLY A 43 1.15 -8.72 -14.24
CA GLY A 43 0.50 -7.72 -15.11
C GLY A 43 -0.28 -6.65 -14.33
N VAL A 44 -0.67 -6.93 -13.09
CA VAL A 44 -1.25 -5.93 -12.17
C VAL A 44 -0.25 -4.85 -11.79
N ASN A 45 1.02 -5.17 -11.57
CA ASN A 45 2.05 -4.18 -11.26
C ASN A 45 2.26 -3.25 -12.46
N ASP A 46 2.24 -3.79 -13.68
CA ASP A 46 2.32 -2.99 -14.90
C ASP A 46 1.07 -2.10 -15.09
N LEU A 47 -0.12 -2.59 -14.72
CA LEU A 47 -1.36 -1.81 -14.73
C LEU A 47 -1.30 -0.65 -13.73
N LEU A 48 -0.82 -0.91 -12.50
CA LEU A 48 -0.65 0.12 -11.48
C LEU A 48 0.31 1.21 -11.95
N ARG A 49 1.47 0.82 -12.49
CA ARG A 49 2.46 1.76 -13.04
C ARG A 49 1.94 2.62 -14.20
N SER A 50 1.00 2.09 -14.99
CA SER A 50 0.51 2.78 -16.19
C SER A 50 -0.72 3.66 -15.95
N HIS A 51 -1.51 3.39 -14.90
CA HIS A 51 -2.81 4.07 -14.70
C HIS A 51 -2.99 4.71 -13.32
N VAL A 52 -2.20 4.32 -12.31
CA VAL A 52 -2.41 4.75 -10.92
C VAL A 52 -1.20 5.50 -10.38
N LEU A 53 -0.01 5.00 -10.65
CA LEU A 53 1.24 5.55 -10.14
C LEU A 53 1.82 6.58 -11.12
N ASN A 54 2.62 7.50 -10.60
CA ASN A 54 3.43 8.40 -11.41
C ASN A 54 4.66 7.65 -12.01
N ASP A 55 5.47 8.37 -12.79
CA ASP A 55 6.67 7.82 -13.45
C ASP A 55 7.72 7.26 -12.47
N GLU A 56 7.65 7.64 -11.20
CA GLU A 56 8.52 7.18 -10.12
C GLU A 56 7.95 5.95 -9.37
N GLY A 57 6.77 5.46 -9.76
CA GLY A 57 6.10 4.35 -9.07
C GLY A 57 5.45 4.76 -7.75
N VAL A 58 5.15 6.05 -7.58
CA VAL A 58 4.55 6.62 -6.37
C VAL A 58 3.11 7.04 -6.65
N LEU A 59 2.21 6.72 -5.72
CA LEU A 59 0.89 7.31 -5.68
C LEU A 59 0.98 8.59 -4.85
N ASP A 60 0.93 9.74 -5.52
CA ASP A 60 0.95 11.06 -4.89
C ASP A 60 -0.49 11.56 -4.66
N LEU A 61 -0.82 11.78 -3.39
CA LEU A 61 -2.07 12.38 -2.95
C LEU A 61 -1.73 13.77 -2.39
N THR A 62 -1.73 14.77 -3.26
CA THR A 62 -1.65 16.16 -2.84
C THR A 62 -2.96 16.57 -2.17
N LEU A 63 -2.86 17.17 -0.99
CA LEU A 63 -3.98 17.63 -0.19
C LEU A 63 -3.96 19.16 -0.16
N ASP A 64 -5.13 19.79 -0.14
CA ASP A 64 -5.26 21.26 -0.06
C ASP A 64 -4.96 21.76 1.38
N ASP A 65 -3.75 21.48 1.88
CA ASP A 65 -3.25 21.88 3.20
C ASP A 65 -4.26 21.57 4.32
N GLN A 66 -4.59 20.29 4.47
CA GLN A 66 -5.58 19.83 5.44
C GLN A 66 -5.08 20.05 6.87
N VAL A 67 -5.80 20.83 7.66
CA VAL A 67 -5.46 21.08 9.06
C VAL A 67 -5.75 19.83 9.90
N LEU A 68 -4.69 19.22 10.46
CA LEU A 68 -4.79 18.06 11.34
C LEU A 68 -5.00 18.46 12.81
N TYR A 69 -4.39 19.58 13.19
CA TYR A 69 -4.45 20.10 14.56
C TYR A 69 -4.36 21.63 14.51
N ASN A 70 -5.16 22.28 15.34
CA ASN A 70 -5.11 23.72 15.54
C ASN A 70 -5.53 24.01 16.98
N ASP A 71 -4.59 24.48 17.79
CA ASP A 71 -4.83 24.87 19.17
C ASP A 71 -4.24 26.24 19.42
N GLU A 72 -5.01 27.06 20.12
CA GLU A 72 -4.65 28.41 20.53
C GLU A 72 -4.77 28.43 22.06
N ASN A 73 -3.66 28.70 22.74
CA ASN A 73 -3.65 28.83 24.19
C ASN A 73 -2.89 30.08 24.60
N SER A 74 -2.96 30.46 25.88
CA SER A 74 -2.36 31.69 26.41
C SER A 74 -0.82 31.71 26.41
N ILE A 75 -0.17 30.67 25.87
CA ILE A 75 1.28 30.58 25.79
C ILE A 75 1.72 30.49 24.32
N MET A 76 1.10 29.62 23.53
CA MET A 76 1.50 29.34 22.16
C MET A 76 0.31 28.91 21.29
N ASP A 77 0.28 29.42 20.06
CA ASP A 77 -0.60 28.96 19.01
C ASP A 77 0.14 27.88 18.20
N ALA A 78 -0.46 26.70 18.07
CA ALA A 78 0.13 25.55 17.40
C ALA A 78 -0.81 25.00 16.32
N LYS A 79 -0.32 24.95 15.09
CA LYS A 79 -1.05 24.44 13.93
C LYS A 79 -0.24 23.37 13.22
N VAL A 80 -0.88 22.23 12.95
CA VAL A 80 -0.32 21.13 12.17
C VAL A 80 -1.14 20.95 10.91
N THR A 81 -0.49 21.00 9.76
CA THR A 81 -1.11 20.92 8.45
C THR A 81 -0.50 19.77 7.67
N LEU A 82 -1.32 18.98 6.98
CA LEU A 82 -0.89 17.89 6.10
C LEU A 82 -1.01 18.36 4.65
N SER A 83 0.12 18.43 3.95
CA SER A 83 0.18 18.95 2.58
C SER A 83 0.12 17.83 1.54
N SER A 84 0.74 16.68 1.79
CA SER A 84 0.73 15.56 0.85
C SER A 84 0.94 14.23 1.53
N VAL A 85 0.41 13.18 0.91
CA VAL A 85 0.65 11.78 1.26
C VAL A 85 1.13 11.04 0.02
N ARG A 86 2.30 10.43 0.10
CA ARG A 86 2.88 9.57 -0.93
C ARG A 86 2.79 8.12 -0.49
N ILE A 87 2.32 7.24 -1.37
CA ILE A 87 2.32 5.78 -1.14
C ILE A 87 3.27 5.15 -2.15
N ILE A 88 4.24 4.40 -1.64
CA ILE A 88 5.34 3.80 -2.42
C ILE A 88 5.26 2.29 -2.28
N GLY A 89 5.51 1.57 -3.38
CA GLY A 89 5.57 0.11 -3.40
C GLY A 89 4.24 -0.58 -3.69
N LEU A 90 3.20 0.15 -4.12
CA LEU A 90 1.92 -0.43 -4.54
C LEU A 90 2.08 -1.45 -5.69
N ASP A 91 3.11 -1.29 -6.51
CA ASP A 91 3.53 -2.17 -7.60
C ASP A 91 4.45 -3.32 -7.17
N THR A 92 4.60 -3.56 -5.86
CA THR A 92 5.41 -4.67 -5.31
C THR A 92 4.55 -5.90 -4.98
N ILE A 93 3.40 -6.05 -5.63
CA ILE A 93 2.53 -7.21 -5.42
C ILE A 93 3.32 -8.48 -5.76
N LYS A 94 3.37 -9.42 -4.81
CA LYS A 94 3.97 -10.75 -4.94
C LYS A 94 2.97 -11.76 -5.47
N SER A 95 1.72 -11.67 -5.03
CA SER A 95 0.61 -12.50 -5.52
C SER A 95 -0.73 -11.79 -5.36
N ILE A 96 -1.67 -12.14 -6.22
CA ILE A 96 -3.07 -11.73 -6.14
C ILE A 96 -3.96 -12.94 -6.43
N GLU A 97 -4.95 -13.15 -5.57
CA GLU A 97 -6.04 -14.10 -5.78
C GLU A 97 -7.34 -13.29 -5.85
N PRO A 98 -7.75 -12.84 -7.05
CA PRO A 98 -8.93 -12.02 -7.20
C PRO A 98 -10.21 -12.88 -7.10
N LEU A 99 -11.24 -12.37 -6.42
CA LEU A 99 -12.62 -12.85 -6.52
C LEU A 99 -12.85 -14.35 -6.30
N ARG A 100 -12.15 -14.97 -5.34
CA ARG A 100 -12.41 -16.36 -4.93
C ARG A 100 -13.76 -16.47 -4.23
N THR A 101 -14.66 -17.31 -4.72
CA THR A 101 -15.93 -17.58 -4.04
C THR A 101 -15.69 -18.33 -2.72
N ILE A 102 -16.15 -17.76 -1.60
CA ILE A 102 -16.04 -18.37 -0.26
C ILE A 102 -17.40 -18.72 0.37
N GLY A 103 -18.49 -18.40 -0.33
CA GLY A 103 -19.86 -18.69 0.09
C GLY A 103 -20.87 -18.32 -0.99
N GLN A 104 -22.16 -18.53 -0.73
CA GLN A 104 -23.20 -18.05 -1.65
C GLN A 104 -23.13 -16.52 -1.73
N HIS A 105 -22.90 -16.00 -2.94
CA HIS A 105 -22.74 -14.57 -3.22
C HIS A 105 -21.62 -13.87 -2.44
N THR A 106 -20.69 -14.63 -1.82
CA THR A 106 -19.57 -14.07 -1.06
C THR A 106 -18.27 -14.34 -1.80
N PHE A 107 -17.55 -13.28 -2.10
CA PHE A 107 -16.26 -13.32 -2.77
C PHE A 107 -15.18 -12.82 -1.83
N GLN A 108 -13.97 -13.36 -1.98
CA GLN A 108 -12.79 -12.94 -1.28
C GLN A 108 -11.70 -12.60 -2.30
N SER A 109 -11.06 -11.46 -2.13
CA SER A 109 -9.83 -11.13 -2.82
C SER A 109 -8.69 -11.09 -1.82
N GLN A 110 -7.56 -11.68 -2.18
CA GLN A 110 -6.35 -11.66 -1.37
C GLN A 110 -5.20 -11.09 -2.20
N VAL A 111 -4.41 -10.22 -1.58
CA VAL A 111 -3.25 -9.58 -2.22
C VAL A 111 -2.10 -9.60 -1.23
N THR A 112 -0.91 -9.95 -1.73
CA THR A 112 0.32 -9.89 -0.95
C THR A 112 1.29 -8.89 -1.56
N TRP A 113 1.89 -8.05 -0.73
CA TRP A 113 2.91 -7.07 -1.15
C TRP A 113 4.26 -7.39 -0.51
N ASP A 114 5.35 -7.06 -1.21
CA ASP A 114 6.68 -7.09 -0.63
C ASP A 114 6.85 -6.00 0.43
N ALA A 115 6.54 -4.74 0.06
CA ALA A 115 6.61 -3.62 0.97
C ALA A 115 5.69 -2.48 0.52
N LEU A 116 5.11 -1.81 1.51
CA LEU A 116 4.38 -0.55 1.32
C LEU A 116 4.96 0.49 2.25
N TYR A 117 5.32 1.65 1.70
CA TYR A 117 5.76 2.80 2.46
C TYR A 117 4.79 3.95 2.28
N VAL A 118 4.57 4.68 3.35
CA VAL A 118 3.78 5.90 3.37
C VAL A 118 4.70 7.03 3.80
N GLU A 119 4.72 8.09 3.01
CA GLU A 119 5.34 9.34 3.39
C GLU A 119 4.27 10.41 3.50
N ALA A 120 4.33 11.23 4.54
CA ALA A 120 3.43 12.35 4.76
C ALA A 120 4.24 13.62 4.99
N ASP A 121 3.98 14.65 4.20
CA ASP A 121 4.59 15.96 4.42
C ASP A 121 3.68 16.79 5.31
N VAL A 122 4.21 17.16 6.46
CA VAL A 122 3.51 17.85 7.53
C VAL A 122 4.20 19.18 7.79
N VAL A 123 3.41 20.24 7.84
CA VAL A 123 3.87 21.58 8.22
C VAL A 123 3.42 21.85 9.65
N LEU A 124 4.40 22.05 10.53
CA LEU A 124 4.20 22.50 11.90
C LEU A 124 4.42 24.01 11.96
N GLU A 125 3.42 24.76 12.39
CA GLU A 125 3.52 26.18 12.67
C GLU A 125 3.28 26.43 14.17
N ALA A 126 4.23 27.09 14.82
CA ALA A 126 4.13 27.51 16.20
C ALA A 126 4.41 29.01 16.31
N ARG A 127 3.51 29.75 16.94
CA ARG A 127 3.62 31.22 17.10
C ARG A 127 3.33 31.59 18.55
N PRO A 128 3.99 32.62 19.10
CA PRO A 128 3.60 33.15 20.41
C PRO A 128 2.13 33.55 20.40
N SER A 129 1.41 33.22 21.47
CA SER A 129 -0.02 33.50 21.59
C SER A 129 -0.31 34.98 21.36
N SER A 130 -1.37 35.25 20.61
CA SER A 130 -1.90 36.60 20.40
C SER A 130 -3.01 36.98 21.39
N ASP A 131 -3.27 36.12 22.39
CA ASP A 131 -4.25 36.36 23.44
C ASP A 131 -3.85 37.58 24.31
N PRO A 132 -4.77 38.49 24.66
CA PRO A 132 -4.48 39.60 25.58
C PRO A 132 -3.92 39.18 26.95
N ASP A 133 -4.17 37.94 27.39
CA ASP A 133 -3.60 37.36 28.61
C ASP A 133 -2.34 36.51 28.34
N ALA A 134 -1.74 36.62 27.14
CA ALA A 134 -0.58 35.86 26.77
C ALA A 134 0.65 36.17 27.64
N ILE A 135 1.32 35.13 28.12
CA ILE A 135 2.57 35.29 28.88
C ILE A 135 3.72 35.56 27.89
N VAL A 136 3.97 36.83 27.61
CA VAL A 136 5.17 37.25 26.87
C VAL A 136 6.38 37.15 27.79
N PHE A 137 7.31 36.24 27.49
CA PHE A 137 8.61 36.23 28.15
C PHE A 137 9.44 37.40 27.63
N ASP A 138 9.31 38.57 28.28
CA ASP A 138 10.27 39.63 28.14
C ASP A 138 11.62 39.13 28.70
N ALA A 139 12.63 39.08 27.84
CA ALA A 139 13.98 38.75 28.26
C ALA A 139 14.43 39.76 29.35
N PRO A 140 15.12 39.30 30.41
CA PRO A 140 15.56 40.18 31.49
C PRO A 140 16.38 41.35 30.93
N GLN A 141 15.91 42.56 31.23
CA GLN A 141 16.32 43.85 30.65
C GLN A 141 17.77 44.28 31.01
N ASP A 142 18.49 43.46 31.76
CA ASP A 142 19.87 43.71 32.23
C ASP A 142 20.95 43.01 31.40
N ASP A 143 20.57 42.19 30.41
CA ASP A 143 21.49 41.64 29.42
C ASP A 143 21.11 42.23 28.05
N PRO A 144 21.99 42.98 27.36
CA PRO A 144 21.70 43.43 26.00
C PRO A 144 21.57 42.17 25.14
N ALA A 145 20.33 41.74 24.92
CA ALA A 145 20.01 40.68 23.99
C ALA A 145 20.73 41.00 22.67
N PRO A 146 21.57 40.10 22.14
CA PRO A 146 22.19 40.32 20.84
C PRO A 146 21.05 40.61 19.86
N ALA A 147 21.14 41.75 19.16
CA ALA A 147 20.11 42.22 18.23
C ALA A 147 19.67 41.07 17.30
N GLY A 148 18.49 40.49 17.56
CA GLY A 148 18.03 39.30 16.85
C GLY A 148 17.00 38.40 17.54
N THR A 149 16.64 38.60 18.81
CA THR A 149 15.56 37.82 19.44
C THR A 149 14.18 38.34 19.03
N THR A 150 13.86 38.16 17.76
CA THR A 150 12.49 38.23 17.25
C THR A 150 11.68 37.10 17.87
N THR A 151 10.47 37.42 18.34
CA THR A 151 9.34 36.50 18.52
C THR A 151 9.21 35.64 17.27
N SER A 152 9.93 34.52 17.23
CA SER A 152 10.13 33.79 15.99
C SER A 152 8.95 32.87 15.78
N ASN A 153 8.09 33.24 14.82
CA ASN A 153 7.16 32.29 14.23
C ASN A 153 7.99 31.10 13.74
N LEU A 154 7.77 29.94 14.35
CA LEU A 154 8.41 28.71 13.95
C LEU A 154 7.54 28.05 12.89
N LYS A 155 8.12 27.79 11.73
CA LYS A 155 7.51 26.96 10.69
C LYS A 155 8.51 25.86 10.34
N GLU A 156 8.12 24.62 10.55
CA GLU A 156 8.93 23.43 10.23
C GLU A 156 8.16 22.57 9.22
N GLU A 157 8.85 22.17 8.16
CA GLU A 157 8.33 21.25 7.15
C GLU A 157 8.98 19.89 7.43
N VAL A 158 8.17 18.91 7.80
CA VAL A 158 8.60 17.62 8.31
C VAL A 158 8.03 16.53 7.42
N THR A 159 8.87 15.63 6.94
CA THR A 159 8.43 14.44 6.24
C THR A 159 8.42 13.27 7.22
N VAL A 160 7.24 12.71 7.46
CA VAL A 160 7.03 11.49 8.25
C VAL A 160 7.05 10.32 7.29
N LYS A 161 7.91 9.32 7.52
CA LYS A 161 7.96 8.09 6.71
C LYS A 161 7.67 6.89 7.59
N ALA A 162 6.79 6.01 7.16
CA ALA A 162 6.51 4.73 7.83
C ALA A 162 6.38 3.62 6.78
N GLY A 163 6.60 2.37 7.19
CA GLY A 163 6.54 1.26 6.25
C GLY A 163 6.05 -0.03 6.85
N LEU A 164 5.55 -0.89 5.98
CA LEU A 164 5.16 -2.26 6.27
C LEU A 164 5.86 -3.17 5.25
N ARG A 165 6.30 -4.34 5.71
CA ARG A 165 6.91 -5.37 4.85
C ARG A 165 6.18 -6.69 5.01
N ASP A 166 6.22 -7.48 3.95
CA ASP A 166 5.53 -8.78 3.84
C ASP A 166 4.05 -8.65 4.23
N LEU A 167 3.33 -7.81 3.49
CA LEU A 167 1.92 -7.58 3.75
C LEU A 167 1.06 -8.66 3.12
N ASP A 168 0.04 -9.09 3.85
CA ASP A 168 -1.06 -9.90 3.36
C ASP A 168 -2.38 -9.18 3.70
N ALA A 169 -3.12 -8.82 2.66
CA ALA A 169 -4.45 -8.24 2.80
C ALA A 169 -5.49 -9.17 2.19
N SER A 170 -6.60 -9.35 2.90
CA SER A 170 -7.76 -10.07 2.41
C SER A 170 -9.04 -9.24 2.61
N LEU A 171 -9.80 -9.10 1.54
CA LEU A 171 -11.10 -8.44 1.51
C LEU A 171 -12.15 -9.46 1.13
N SER A 172 -13.11 -9.67 2.02
CA SER A 172 -14.29 -10.49 1.78
C SER A 172 -15.52 -9.59 1.65
N PHE A 173 -16.33 -9.82 0.63
CA PHE A 173 -17.52 -9.04 0.39
C PHE A 173 -18.65 -9.89 -0.18
N LEU A 174 -19.87 -9.53 0.18
CA LEU A 174 -21.11 -10.04 -0.39
C LEU A 174 -21.47 -9.18 -1.60
N LEU A 175 -21.84 -9.82 -2.69
CA LEU A 175 -22.22 -9.15 -3.93
C LEU A 175 -23.59 -9.62 -4.42
N ALA A 176 -24.56 -8.72 -4.43
CA ALA A 176 -25.86 -8.93 -5.02
C ALA A 176 -25.89 -8.30 -6.43
N LEU A 177 -26.06 -9.13 -7.45
CA LEU A 177 -26.16 -8.71 -8.84
C LEU A 177 -27.63 -8.76 -9.29
N ASP A 178 -28.01 -7.80 -10.13
CA ASP A 178 -29.27 -7.87 -10.86
C ASP A 178 -29.08 -8.75 -12.11
N ALA A 179 -29.71 -9.93 -12.13
CA ALA A 179 -29.54 -10.90 -13.20
C ALA A 179 -30.04 -10.40 -14.57
N SER A 180 -31.09 -9.57 -14.59
CA SER A 180 -31.57 -8.94 -15.81
C SER A 180 -30.56 -7.91 -16.32
N ALA A 181 -30.09 -7.01 -15.45
CA ALA A 181 -29.13 -5.99 -15.84
C ALA A 181 -27.80 -6.60 -16.30
N PHE A 182 -27.35 -7.69 -15.66
CA PHE A 182 -26.15 -8.42 -16.08
C PHE A 182 -26.35 -9.14 -17.43
N GLY A 183 -27.52 -9.73 -17.66
CA GLY A 183 -27.86 -10.40 -18.91
C GLY A 183 -27.98 -9.45 -20.11
N ASP A 184 -28.33 -8.19 -19.85
CA ASP A 184 -28.46 -7.13 -20.85
C ASP A 184 -27.13 -6.43 -21.17
N LEU A 185 -26.02 -6.78 -20.48
CA LEU A 185 -24.70 -6.23 -20.78
C LEU A 185 -24.24 -6.65 -22.17
N GLN A 186 -24.02 -5.67 -23.05
CA GLN A 186 -23.50 -5.93 -24.37
C GLN A 186 -22.06 -6.46 -24.25
N MET A 187 -21.78 -7.64 -24.81
CA MET A 187 -20.42 -8.20 -24.83
C MET A 187 -19.40 -7.22 -25.42
N GLY A 188 -19.79 -6.41 -26.41
CA GLY A 188 -18.92 -5.38 -27.00
C GLY A 188 -18.40 -4.34 -26.00
N SER A 189 -19.20 -3.94 -25.01
CA SER A 189 -18.77 -3.02 -23.95
C SER A 189 -17.90 -3.69 -22.88
N LEU A 190 -17.95 -5.02 -22.74
CA LEU A 190 -17.08 -5.76 -21.81
C LEU A 190 -15.66 -5.93 -22.34
N PHE A 191 -15.48 -5.93 -23.66
CA PHE A 191 -14.15 -6.00 -24.30
C PHE A 191 -13.48 -4.63 -24.47
N TYR A 192 -14.13 -3.55 -24.04
CA TYR A 192 -13.57 -2.21 -24.02
C TYR A 192 -12.93 -1.94 -22.65
N THR A 193 -11.60 -2.07 -22.57
CA THR A 193 -10.82 -2.07 -21.33
C THR A 193 -11.05 -0.81 -20.48
N ASP A 194 -11.30 0.34 -21.12
CA ASP A 194 -11.52 1.62 -20.45
C ASP A 194 -12.88 1.70 -19.71
N HIS A 195 -13.85 0.84 -20.06
CA HIS A 195 -15.24 0.94 -19.58
C HIS A 195 -15.73 -0.32 -18.86
N ILE A 196 -14.87 -1.33 -18.70
CA ILE A 196 -15.24 -2.62 -18.13
C ILE A 196 -15.71 -2.50 -16.67
N VAL A 197 -15.02 -1.69 -15.85
CA VAL A 197 -15.33 -1.51 -14.44
C VAL A 197 -16.67 -0.79 -14.25
N PRO A 198 -16.92 0.40 -14.82
CA PRO A 198 -18.25 1.05 -14.74
C PRO A 198 -19.39 0.17 -15.25
N CYS A 199 -19.18 -0.57 -16.35
CA CYS A 199 -20.20 -1.48 -16.89
C CYS A 199 -20.52 -2.62 -15.92
N LEU A 200 -19.51 -3.30 -15.36
CA LEU A 200 -19.75 -4.38 -14.40
C LEU A 200 -20.39 -3.85 -13.12
N LEU A 201 -19.93 -2.71 -12.61
CA LEU A 201 -20.49 -2.06 -11.42
C LEU A 201 -21.96 -1.67 -11.61
N SER A 202 -22.42 -1.38 -12.83
CA SER A 202 -23.82 -1.01 -13.09
C SER A 202 -24.82 -2.16 -12.86
N SER A 203 -24.34 -3.41 -12.90
CA SER A 203 -25.15 -4.60 -12.60
C SER A 203 -25.19 -4.94 -11.10
N ILE A 204 -24.37 -4.27 -10.28
CA ILE A 204 -24.31 -4.49 -8.83
C ILE A 204 -25.46 -3.75 -8.18
N ARG A 205 -26.34 -4.52 -7.53
CA ARG A 205 -27.46 -3.99 -6.76
C ARG A 205 -27.07 -3.67 -5.32
N ALA A 206 -26.23 -4.49 -4.72
CA ALA A 206 -25.65 -4.25 -3.40
C ALA A 206 -24.27 -4.91 -3.28
N ALA A 207 -23.37 -4.26 -2.57
CA ALA A 207 -22.09 -4.82 -2.16
C ALA A 207 -21.88 -4.52 -0.67
N GLU A 208 -21.55 -5.53 0.12
CA GLU A 208 -21.27 -5.38 1.54
C GLU A 208 -19.90 -5.97 1.87
N VAL A 209 -19.04 -5.21 2.53
CA VAL A 209 -17.76 -5.73 3.02
C VAL A 209 -18.03 -6.51 4.30
N THR A 210 -17.78 -7.82 4.26
CA THR A 210 -18.00 -8.71 5.42
C THR A 210 -16.76 -8.79 6.30
N GLN A 211 -15.58 -8.78 5.69
CA GLN A 211 -14.32 -8.83 6.42
C GLN A 211 -13.23 -8.11 5.64
N PHE A 212 -12.47 -7.28 6.33
CA PHE A 212 -11.20 -6.77 5.86
C PHE A 212 -10.13 -7.16 6.88
N ARG A 213 -9.08 -7.86 6.44
CA ARG A 213 -7.96 -8.25 7.28
C ARG A 213 -6.68 -7.83 6.59
N VAL A 214 -5.82 -7.17 7.34
CA VAL A 214 -4.46 -6.85 6.92
C VAL A 214 -3.52 -7.43 7.98
N SER A 215 -2.44 -8.04 7.53
CA SER A 215 -1.33 -8.46 8.37
C SER A 215 -0.02 -8.04 7.72
N ALA A 216 0.95 -7.66 8.54
CA ALA A 216 2.29 -7.31 8.12
C ALA A 216 3.28 -8.24 8.83
N GLY A 217 4.25 -8.77 8.11
CA GLY A 217 5.33 -9.58 8.68
C GLY A 217 6.30 -8.73 9.50
N ASP A 218 6.53 -7.49 9.06
CA ASP A 218 7.40 -6.54 9.74
C ASP A 218 6.89 -5.11 9.57
N VAL A 219 7.10 -4.30 10.61
CA VAL A 219 6.72 -2.89 10.65
C VAL A 219 8.01 -2.07 10.71
N VAL A 220 8.21 -1.24 9.71
CA VAL A 220 9.30 -0.26 9.71
C VAL A 220 8.85 0.92 10.54
N PRO A 221 9.52 1.22 11.67
CA PRO A 221 9.11 2.29 12.57
C PRO A 221 9.09 3.63 11.84
N PRO A 222 8.17 4.53 12.23
CA PRO A 222 8.11 5.86 11.66
C PRO A 222 9.42 6.62 11.88
N SER A 223 9.93 7.26 10.84
CA SER A 223 11.07 8.17 10.90
C SER A 223 10.65 9.57 10.49
N LEU A 224 11.29 10.57 11.09
CA LEU A 224 11.03 11.99 10.81
C LEU A 224 12.26 12.62 10.19
N GLU A 225 12.06 13.34 9.08
CA GLU A 225 13.09 14.10 8.38
C GLU A 225 12.63 15.55 8.20
N GLY A 226 13.56 16.50 8.01
CA GLY A 226 13.23 17.89 7.64
C GLY A 226 13.18 18.92 8.78
N PHE A 227 13.42 18.54 10.03
CA PHE A 227 13.50 19.51 11.13
C PHE A 227 14.62 20.53 10.93
N LEU A 228 14.29 21.82 11.05
CA LEU A 228 15.25 22.91 11.04
C LEU A 228 15.87 23.17 12.42
N SER A 229 15.21 22.72 13.50
CA SER A 229 15.68 22.91 14.88
C SER A 229 16.14 21.61 15.56
N ASP A 230 17.34 21.63 16.15
CA ASP A 230 17.93 20.51 16.90
C ASP A 230 17.20 20.19 18.22
N GLY A 231 16.38 21.12 18.72
CA GLY A 231 15.67 21.01 20.00
C GLY A 231 14.35 20.23 19.90
N LEU A 232 13.53 20.53 18.89
CA LEU A 232 12.23 19.85 18.67
C LEU A 232 12.41 18.44 18.14
N SER A 233 13.43 18.21 17.30
CA SER A 233 13.74 16.88 16.76
C SER A 233 13.91 15.85 17.88
N LYS A 234 14.57 16.19 19.00
CA LYS A 234 14.75 15.26 20.13
C LYS A 234 13.46 14.96 20.88
N LEU A 235 12.62 15.98 21.10
CA LEU A 235 11.36 15.80 21.84
C LEU A 235 10.34 15.01 21.03
N ILE A 236 10.25 15.27 19.72
CA ILE A 236 9.29 14.61 18.84
C ILE A 236 9.74 13.19 18.52
N THR A 237 11.04 12.96 18.25
CA THR A 237 11.54 11.59 18.03
C THR A 237 11.31 10.71 19.26
N GLN A 238 11.52 11.24 20.48
CA GLN A 238 11.20 10.51 21.71
C GLN A 238 9.72 10.17 21.88
N ALA A 239 8.82 11.03 21.40
CA ALA A 239 7.38 10.77 21.44
C ALA A 239 6.93 9.74 20.40
N VAL A 240 7.67 9.60 19.30
CA VAL A 240 7.40 8.63 18.23
C VAL A 240 7.99 7.25 18.53
N ASP A 241 9.11 7.20 19.27
CA ASP A 241 9.74 5.94 19.72
C ASP A 241 9.08 5.33 20.97
N ALA A 242 8.20 6.06 21.67
CA ALA A 242 7.55 5.66 22.93
C ALA A 242 6.21 4.94 22.71
#